data_AF-A0A956WJ96-F1
#
_entry.id   AF-A0A956WJ96-F1
#
_cell.length_a   1.000
_cell.length_b   1.000
_cell.length_c   1.000
_cell.angle_alpha   90.00
_cell.angle_beta   90.00
_cell.angle_gamma   90.00
#
_symmetry.space_group_name_H-M   'P 1'
#
loop_
_entity.id
_entity.type
_entity.pdbx_description
1 polymer ?
#
loop_
_entity_poly.entity_id
_entity_poly.type
_entity_poly.pdbx_seq_one_letter_code
_entity_poly.pdbx_strand_id
1 'polypeptide(L)'
;MPTEPAPAPVPALPAAAPALSPLEQEGLDYRRRYRGLIGVGSKVPIRDRAVLSLVYTPGVAEACLAIHEEPSRSFDLTCRGNTVAIITDGSDIFGSQKGPPEAAIPLEEAKSVIFKTFAGVDAFPISVASTDPEQVVETGLALSSTFGAICLDDISAPRAFTIADNLENGADIPVFSNQHHGTAILALGGLLNALKVVGKEIEHVKVVISGAGVAGIGVARLLTRAGARDVVVCDRAGALYRYRPSRMNWAKAYLAKETNQRGRRGSLGEMLQDADVFIGLSTGNIVTEEMLGGMARDPIVFALAVPEPEISPAQARAAGARVVATGRSDFPNTMDISLVFPGVFRGLLDSRARNIRLRTLLYAARALADIIEPDALHADYIVPRIFDFRVAPAIAAAVVRAAQEAGEAGRDIAPELVSERTRRYVYEGRLLPARPSVRSEHKTFREEAIDLRERNGGVLEVRSKIPIRDHHILNMLYVPPAALSPAHVIREDPSKVDEITAKGNLVAIVTDGSAVLGLGDIGPQAALPVMEGKAVLLQTLAGVEAFPICLAAREVDEIVQIVQNIAPNFGGINLEDISAPRCFEIERKLRETLDMPVFHD
;
A
#
# COMPACT_ATOMS: atom_id res chain seq x y z
N MET A 1 23.24 -27.69 -58.92
CA MET A 1 22.33 -27.88 -57.77
C MET A 1 22.77 -26.91 -56.68
N PRO A 2 21.90 -26.01 -56.21
CA PRO A 2 22.28 -25.03 -55.20
C PRO A 2 22.47 -25.73 -53.84
N THR A 3 23.54 -25.37 -53.15
CA THR A 3 23.89 -25.85 -51.81
C THR A 3 22.89 -25.31 -50.79
N GLU A 4 22.28 -26.19 -49.99
CA GLU A 4 21.39 -25.82 -48.89
C GLU A 4 22.13 -24.93 -47.86
N PRO A 5 21.49 -23.88 -47.34
CA PRO A 5 22.05 -23.08 -46.26
C PRO A 5 22.05 -23.90 -44.96
N ALA A 6 23.14 -23.78 -44.18
CA ALA A 6 23.27 -24.44 -42.89
C ALA A 6 22.13 -24.07 -41.93
N PRO A 7 21.61 -25.02 -41.12
CA PRO A 7 20.54 -24.74 -40.18
C PRO A 7 20.98 -23.69 -39.16
N ALA A 8 20.09 -22.72 -38.89
CA ALA A 8 20.29 -21.72 -37.87
C ALA A 8 20.54 -22.39 -36.51
N PRO A 9 21.43 -21.85 -35.66
CA PRO A 9 21.69 -22.41 -34.34
C PRO A 9 20.39 -22.43 -33.53
N VAL A 10 20.07 -23.61 -32.99
CA VAL A 10 18.99 -23.79 -32.02
C VAL A 10 19.22 -22.81 -30.86
N PRO A 11 18.25 -21.96 -30.48
CA PRO A 11 18.41 -21.09 -29.34
C PRO A 11 18.73 -21.95 -28.12
N ALA A 12 19.82 -21.60 -27.42
CA ALA A 12 20.21 -22.28 -26.20
C ALA A 12 19.00 -22.32 -25.25
N LEU A 13 18.72 -23.51 -24.70
CA LEU A 13 17.77 -23.65 -23.60
C LEU A 13 18.10 -22.57 -22.55
N PRO A 14 17.13 -21.80 -22.05
CA PRO A 14 17.37 -20.83 -21.01
C PRO A 14 18.10 -21.53 -19.86
N ALA A 15 19.17 -20.91 -19.37
CA ALA A 15 19.91 -21.43 -18.23
C ALA A 15 18.92 -21.78 -17.12
N ALA A 16 19.05 -22.98 -16.53
CA ALA A 16 18.20 -23.40 -15.43
C ALA A 16 18.12 -22.28 -14.39
N ALA A 17 16.91 -21.91 -13.98
CA ALA A 17 16.70 -20.89 -12.97
C ALA A 17 17.58 -21.22 -11.75
N PRO A 18 18.27 -20.23 -11.16
CA PRO A 18 19.13 -20.48 -10.01
C PRO A 18 18.32 -21.19 -8.91
N ALA A 19 18.94 -22.16 -8.25
CA ALA A 19 18.30 -22.87 -7.16
C ALA A 19 17.86 -21.88 -6.07
N LEU A 20 16.59 -21.98 -5.65
CA LEU A 20 16.04 -21.16 -4.56
C LEU A 20 16.88 -21.36 -3.29
N SER A 21 17.14 -20.26 -2.59
CA SER A 21 17.73 -20.29 -1.27
C SER A 21 16.81 -20.99 -0.26
N PRO A 22 17.35 -21.50 0.87
CA PRO A 22 16.52 -22.11 1.92
C PRO A 22 15.39 -21.20 2.42
N LEU A 23 15.65 -19.89 2.53
CA LEU A 23 14.66 -18.91 3.00
C LEU A 23 13.54 -18.69 1.97
N GLU A 24 13.87 -18.65 0.68
CA GLU A 24 12.88 -18.57 -0.40
C GLU A 24 11.98 -19.81 -0.44
N GLN A 25 12.58 -20.99 -0.31
CA GLN A 25 11.84 -22.25 -0.27
C GLN A 25 10.91 -22.30 0.95
N GLU A 26 11.40 -21.91 2.13
CA GLU A 26 10.60 -21.83 3.36
C GLU A 26 9.41 -20.88 3.19
N GLY A 27 9.63 -19.69 2.61
CA GLY A 27 8.59 -18.70 2.34
C GLY A 27 7.51 -19.19 1.37
N LEU A 28 7.88 -19.98 0.37
CA LEU A 28 6.94 -20.65 -0.54
C LEU A 28 6.16 -21.77 0.15
N ASP A 29 6.83 -22.58 0.98
CA ASP A 29 6.18 -23.68 1.70
C ASP A 29 5.14 -23.17 2.70
N TYR A 30 5.41 -22.04 3.36
CA TYR A 30 4.41 -21.34 4.18
C TYR A 30 3.19 -20.92 3.37
N ARG A 31 3.41 -20.29 2.22
CA ARG A 31 2.33 -19.85 1.33
C ARG A 31 1.49 -21.01 0.81
N ARG A 32 2.10 -22.14 0.45
CA ARG A 32 1.39 -23.38 0.07
C ARG A 32 0.56 -23.94 1.22
N ARG A 33 1.13 -23.98 2.42
CA ARG A 33 0.48 -24.53 3.62
C ARG A 33 -0.76 -23.73 4.02
N TYR A 34 -0.69 -22.40 3.93
CA TYR A 34 -1.73 -21.49 4.39
C TYR A 34 -2.58 -20.88 3.28
N ARG A 35 -2.27 -21.20 2.01
CA ARG A 35 -2.88 -20.63 0.80
C ARG A 35 -2.86 -19.10 0.86
N GLY A 36 -1.64 -18.55 0.75
CA GLY A 36 -1.36 -17.13 0.94
C GLY A 36 -1.09 -16.72 2.39
N LEU A 37 -0.95 -15.41 2.60
CA LEU A 37 -0.59 -14.80 3.89
C LEU A 37 -1.75 -14.10 4.60
N ILE A 38 -2.83 -13.84 3.89
CA ILE A 38 -4.04 -13.20 4.45
C ILE A 38 -5.25 -14.12 4.33
N GLY A 39 -6.29 -13.82 5.11
CA GLY A 39 -7.62 -14.36 4.87
C GLY A 39 -8.71 -13.43 5.39
N VAL A 40 -9.94 -13.62 4.92
CA VAL A 40 -11.11 -12.83 5.37
C VAL A 40 -11.80 -13.55 6.52
N GLY A 41 -12.09 -12.84 7.61
CA GLY A 41 -12.60 -13.41 8.85
C GLY A 41 -13.82 -12.69 9.42
N SER A 42 -14.69 -13.44 10.11
CA SER A 42 -15.76 -12.85 10.91
C SER A 42 -15.26 -12.37 12.28
N LYS A 43 -15.49 -11.09 12.59
CA LYS A 43 -15.31 -10.51 13.94
C LYS A 43 -16.35 -11.03 14.94
N VAL A 44 -17.51 -11.48 14.44
CA VAL A 44 -18.66 -11.91 15.26
C VAL A 44 -19.01 -13.37 14.94
N PRO A 45 -18.58 -14.33 15.78
CA PRO A 45 -18.82 -15.74 15.51
C PRO A 45 -20.32 -16.05 15.60
N ILE A 46 -20.87 -16.62 14.52
CA ILE A 46 -22.27 -17.09 14.50
C ILE A 46 -22.35 -18.41 15.26
N ARG A 47 -22.91 -18.36 16.47
CA ARG A 47 -23.04 -19.53 17.37
C ARG A 47 -24.47 -20.04 17.49
N ASP A 48 -25.43 -19.18 17.23
CA ASP A 48 -26.85 -19.47 17.36
C ASP A 48 -27.67 -18.58 16.41
N ARG A 49 -28.99 -18.83 16.40
CA ARG A 49 -29.95 -18.09 15.57
C ARG A 49 -30.05 -16.61 15.97
N ALA A 50 -29.85 -16.26 17.24
CA ALA A 50 -29.99 -14.89 17.70
C ALA A 50 -28.86 -14.02 17.12
N VAL A 51 -27.61 -14.48 17.22
CA VAL A 51 -26.45 -13.80 16.64
C VAL A 51 -26.57 -13.74 15.11
N LEU A 52 -27.00 -14.82 14.47
CA LEU A 52 -27.24 -14.82 13.02
C LEU A 52 -28.24 -13.73 12.61
N SER A 53 -29.32 -13.57 13.38
CA SER A 53 -30.36 -12.58 13.11
C SER A 53 -29.89 -11.13 13.27
N LEU A 54 -28.84 -10.89 14.07
CA LEU A 54 -28.21 -9.57 14.24
C LEU A 54 -27.15 -9.27 13.17
N VAL A 55 -26.35 -10.27 12.80
CA VAL A 55 -25.27 -10.14 11.80
C VAL A 55 -25.86 -10.03 10.38
N TYR A 56 -26.91 -10.80 10.12
CA TYR A 56 -27.59 -10.91 8.84
C TYR A 56 -29.09 -10.57 8.97
N THR A 57 -29.95 -11.18 8.16
CA THR A 57 -31.39 -10.87 8.16
C THR A 57 -32.09 -11.40 9.42
N PRO A 58 -33.05 -10.62 9.99
CA PRO A 58 -33.52 -9.31 9.54
C PRO A 58 -32.71 -8.10 10.08
N GLY A 59 -31.84 -8.27 11.09
CA GLY A 59 -31.20 -7.15 11.81
C GLY A 59 -30.29 -6.27 10.95
N VAL A 60 -29.65 -6.84 9.94
CA VAL A 60 -28.77 -6.10 9.00
C VAL A 60 -29.47 -4.96 8.28
N ALA A 61 -30.79 -5.05 8.06
CA ALA A 61 -31.57 -4.02 7.38
C ALA A 61 -31.52 -2.68 8.12
N GLU A 62 -31.43 -2.69 9.46
CA GLU A 62 -31.33 -1.47 10.27
C GLU A 62 -30.01 -0.72 9.98
N ALA A 63 -28.91 -1.44 9.77
CA ALA A 63 -27.63 -0.83 9.39
C ALA A 63 -27.68 -0.27 7.96
N CYS A 64 -28.34 -0.97 7.03
CA CYS A 64 -28.55 -0.48 5.67
C CYS A 64 -29.35 0.84 5.66
N LEU A 65 -30.47 0.89 6.37
CA LEU A 65 -31.30 2.09 6.47
C LEU A 65 -30.53 3.26 7.13
N ALA A 66 -29.78 2.98 8.19
CA ALA A 66 -28.92 3.98 8.84
C ALA A 66 -27.87 4.60 7.89
N ILE A 67 -27.25 3.78 7.04
CA ILE A 67 -26.26 4.28 6.06
C ILE A 67 -26.94 4.98 4.89
N HIS A 68 -28.13 4.51 4.49
CA HIS A 68 -28.91 5.17 3.45
C HIS A 68 -29.33 6.60 3.87
N GLU A 69 -29.75 6.77 5.12
CA GLU A 69 -30.05 8.08 5.70
C GLU A 69 -28.80 8.94 5.89
N GLU A 70 -27.69 8.35 6.33
CA GLU A 70 -26.42 9.03 6.55
C GLU A 70 -25.23 8.20 6.03
N PRO A 71 -24.74 8.44 4.79
CA PRO A 71 -23.68 7.63 4.16
C PRO A 71 -22.37 7.56 4.97
N SER A 72 -22.09 8.58 5.78
CA SER A 72 -20.92 8.64 6.67
C SER A 72 -20.91 7.51 7.72
N ARG A 73 -22.09 6.97 8.07
CA ARG A 73 -22.21 5.87 9.03
C ARG A 73 -21.66 4.55 8.50
N SER A 74 -21.40 4.44 7.20
CA SER A 74 -20.68 3.29 6.63
C SER A 74 -19.32 3.08 7.29
N PHE A 75 -18.63 4.15 7.68
CA PHE A 75 -17.35 4.04 8.40
C PHE A 75 -17.47 3.49 9.84
N ASP A 76 -18.65 3.56 10.46
CA ASP A 76 -18.89 3.05 11.82
C ASP A 76 -19.55 1.67 11.83
N LEU A 77 -20.36 1.38 10.81
CA LEU A 77 -21.24 0.21 10.77
C LEU A 77 -20.73 -0.95 9.90
N THR A 78 -19.64 -0.74 9.16
CA THR A 78 -19.03 -1.74 8.27
C THR A 78 -17.51 -1.74 8.37
N CYS A 79 -16.88 -2.72 7.72
CA CYS A 79 -15.43 -2.81 7.58
C CYS A 79 -14.79 -1.58 6.89
N ARG A 80 -15.55 -0.76 6.15
CA ARG A 80 -15.07 0.45 5.45
C ARG A 80 -14.25 1.37 6.37
N GLY A 81 -14.62 1.46 7.64
CA GLY A 81 -13.91 2.26 8.65
C GLY A 81 -12.46 1.85 8.93
N ASN A 82 -12.07 0.63 8.55
CA ASN A 82 -10.76 0.07 8.85
C ASN A 82 -10.08 -0.61 7.65
N THR A 83 -10.72 -0.62 6.48
CA THR A 83 -10.19 -1.30 5.29
C THR A 83 -9.48 -0.35 4.33
N VAL A 84 -8.38 -0.83 3.75
CA VAL A 84 -7.58 -0.10 2.75
C VAL A 84 -7.49 -0.95 1.50
N ALA A 85 -7.82 -0.39 0.33
CA ALA A 85 -7.53 -1.05 -0.94
C ALA A 85 -6.08 -0.81 -1.31
N ILE A 86 -5.27 -1.86 -1.45
CA ILE A 86 -3.93 -1.73 -2.04
C ILE A 86 -4.04 -1.99 -3.53
N ILE A 87 -4.07 -0.91 -4.31
CA ILE A 87 -4.24 -0.94 -5.76
C ILE A 87 -2.87 -0.94 -6.44
N THR A 88 -2.67 -1.92 -7.31
CA THR A 88 -1.46 -2.07 -8.13
C THR A 88 -1.82 -2.57 -9.53
N ASP A 89 -1.05 -2.17 -10.54
CA ASP A 89 -1.07 -2.79 -11.88
C ASP A 89 0.11 -3.78 -12.06
N GLY A 90 0.86 -4.05 -10.98
CA GLY A 90 2.01 -4.96 -10.93
C GLY A 90 3.20 -4.54 -11.79
N SER A 91 3.19 -3.32 -12.31
CA SER A 91 4.02 -2.97 -13.45
C SER A 91 5.43 -2.48 -13.11
N ASP A 92 5.69 -2.18 -11.84
CA ASP A 92 7.02 -1.80 -11.34
C ASP A 92 7.74 -2.94 -10.60
N ILE A 93 7.13 -4.14 -10.53
CA ILE A 93 7.67 -5.29 -9.78
C ILE A 93 8.93 -5.87 -10.45
N PHE A 94 8.90 -6.01 -11.78
CA PHE A 94 9.98 -6.67 -12.54
C PHE A 94 10.81 -5.68 -13.38
N GLY A 95 10.82 -4.39 -12.99
CA GLY A 95 11.52 -3.34 -13.71
C GLY A 95 11.00 -3.17 -15.15
N SER A 96 11.83 -3.45 -16.16
CA SER A 96 11.43 -3.31 -17.57
C SER A 96 10.67 -4.52 -18.15
N GLN A 97 10.59 -5.63 -17.42
CA GLN A 97 9.88 -6.84 -17.85
C GLN A 97 8.44 -6.80 -17.34
N LYS A 98 7.48 -7.29 -18.14
CA LYS A 98 6.08 -7.42 -17.71
C LYS A 98 5.84 -8.79 -17.10
N GLY A 99 5.04 -8.84 -16.04
CA GLY A 99 4.46 -10.08 -15.51
C GLY A 99 2.93 -10.00 -15.56
N PRO A 100 2.23 -11.12 -15.30
CA PRO A 100 0.79 -11.11 -15.13
C PRO A 100 0.40 -10.30 -13.87
N PRO A 101 -0.78 -9.67 -13.82
CA PRO A 101 -1.27 -8.93 -12.64
C PRO A 101 -1.22 -9.76 -11.35
N GLU A 102 -1.50 -11.06 -11.44
CA GLU A 102 -1.49 -12.04 -10.35
C GLU A 102 -0.13 -12.14 -9.65
N ALA A 103 0.97 -11.84 -10.37
CA ALA A 103 2.30 -11.90 -9.79
C ALA A 103 2.53 -10.81 -8.73
N ALA A 104 1.68 -9.78 -8.68
CA ALA A 104 1.71 -8.76 -7.64
C ALA A 104 1.09 -9.22 -6.31
N ILE A 105 0.12 -10.15 -6.37
CA ILE A 105 -0.68 -10.55 -5.20
C ILE A 105 0.18 -10.96 -4.00
N PRO A 106 1.23 -11.80 -4.13
CA PRO A 106 2.01 -12.23 -2.97
C PRO A 106 2.75 -11.10 -2.23
N LEU A 107 3.11 -10.02 -2.93
CA LEU A 107 3.74 -8.83 -2.37
C LEU A 107 2.72 -7.98 -1.61
N GLU A 108 1.54 -7.80 -2.21
CA GLU A 108 0.45 -7.04 -1.61
C GLU A 108 -0.16 -7.75 -0.38
N GLU A 109 -0.21 -9.08 -0.38
CA GLU A 109 -0.56 -9.85 0.82
C GLU A 109 0.45 -9.62 1.95
N ALA A 110 1.76 -9.57 1.63
CA ALA A 110 2.79 -9.29 2.64
C ALA A 110 2.66 -7.88 3.21
N LYS A 111 2.37 -6.87 2.38
CA LYS A 111 2.05 -5.50 2.84
C LYS A 111 0.79 -5.48 3.70
N SER A 112 -0.22 -6.24 3.35
CA SER A 112 -1.45 -6.39 4.15
C SER A 112 -1.16 -6.97 5.54
N VAL A 113 -0.23 -7.92 5.64
CA VAL A 113 0.26 -8.42 6.93
C VAL A 113 0.99 -7.33 7.73
N ILE A 114 1.79 -6.47 7.10
CA ILE A 114 2.46 -5.34 7.77
C ILE A 114 1.43 -4.34 8.31
N PHE A 115 0.43 -3.95 7.50
CA PHE A 115 -0.69 -3.09 7.92
C PHE A 115 -1.38 -3.65 9.16
N LYS A 116 -1.74 -4.95 9.11
CA LYS A 116 -2.40 -5.62 10.21
C LYS A 116 -1.49 -5.73 11.43
N THR A 117 -0.21 -6.06 11.27
CA THR A 117 0.72 -6.30 12.38
C THR A 117 1.03 -5.01 13.15
N PHE A 118 1.34 -3.91 12.46
CA PHE A 118 1.87 -2.71 13.10
C PHE A 118 0.82 -1.63 13.38
N ALA A 119 -0.39 -1.75 12.84
CA ALA A 119 -1.42 -0.71 13.00
C ALA A 119 -2.87 -1.24 13.10
N GLY A 120 -3.09 -2.54 12.94
CA GLY A 120 -4.44 -3.13 13.00
C GLY A 120 -5.35 -2.72 11.85
N VAL A 121 -4.74 -2.29 10.74
CA VAL A 121 -5.45 -1.89 9.51
C VAL A 121 -5.72 -3.12 8.66
N ASP A 122 -6.94 -3.24 8.16
CA ASP A 122 -7.39 -4.35 7.31
C ASP A 122 -7.14 -4.00 5.83
N ALA A 123 -5.88 -4.09 5.40
CA ALA A 123 -5.55 -3.83 4.01
C ALA A 123 -5.84 -5.04 3.12
N PHE A 124 -6.39 -4.79 1.93
CA PHE A 124 -6.83 -5.81 0.98
C PHE A 124 -6.19 -5.57 -0.40
N PRO A 125 -5.50 -6.56 -0.98
CA PRO A 125 -4.88 -6.46 -2.29
C PRO A 125 -5.90 -6.33 -3.44
N ILE A 126 -5.63 -5.43 -4.39
CA ILE A 126 -6.37 -5.28 -5.64
C ILE A 126 -5.36 -5.08 -6.79
N SER A 127 -5.05 -6.19 -7.47
CA SER A 127 -4.17 -6.27 -8.63
C SER A 127 -5.01 -6.07 -9.88
N VAL A 128 -4.94 -4.86 -10.44
CA VAL A 128 -5.76 -4.43 -11.58
C VAL A 128 -5.23 -5.03 -12.87
N ALA A 129 -6.09 -5.73 -13.61
CA ALA A 129 -5.80 -6.35 -14.90
C ALA A 129 -5.66 -5.36 -16.07
N SER A 130 -5.19 -4.14 -15.81
CA SER A 130 -5.04 -3.09 -16.80
C SER A 130 -3.89 -2.17 -16.43
N THR A 131 -3.12 -1.76 -17.44
CA THR A 131 -2.10 -0.71 -17.30
C THR A 131 -2.57 0.64 -17.86
N ASP A 132 -3.81 0.72 -18.31
CA ASP A 132 -4.45 1.96 -18.76
C ASP A 132 -4.75 2.83 -17.53
N PRO A 133 -4.15 4.04 -17.43
CA PRO A 133 -4.41 4.93 -16.30
C PRO A 133 -5.88 5.23 -16.06
N GLU A 134 -6.69 5.35 -17.12
CA GLU A 134 -8.12 5.68 -17.01
C GLU A 134 -8.88 4.53 -16.33
N GLN A 135 -8.67 3.30 -16.79
CA GLN A 135 -9.30 2.11 -16.19
C GLN A 135 -8.88 1.87 -14.74
N VAL A 136 -7.60 2.13 -14.39
CA VAL A 136 -7.14 2.03 -13.00
C VAL A 136 -7.82 3.09 -12.12
N VAL A 137 -7.98 4.31 -12.63
CA VAL A 137 -8.69 5.40 -11.93
C VAL A 137 -10.16 5.05 -11.76
N GLU A 138 -10.86 4.65 -12.82
CA GLU A 138 -12.28 4.25 -12.76
C GLU A 138 -12.49 3.12 -11.75
N THR A 139 -11.63 2.09 -11.79
CA THR A 139 -11.65 0.99 -10.82
C THR A 139 -11.47 1.51 -9.39
N GLY A 140 -10.46 2.35 -9.14
CA GLY A 140 -10.22 2.93 -7.82
C GLY A 140 -11.36 3.80 -7.30
N LEU A 141 -11.97 4.62 -8.16
CA LEU A 141 -13.13 5.46 -7.81
C LEU A 141 -14.35 4.60 -7.48
N ALA A 142 -14.63 3.57 -8.27
CA ALA A 142 -15.76 2.67 -8.03
C ALA A 142 -15.63 1.88 -6.73
N LEU A 143 -14.41 1.61 -6.27
CA LEU A 143 -14.13 0.89 -5.02
C LEU A 143 -14.24 1.78 -3.77
N SER A 144 -14.36 3.11 -3.91
CA SER A 144 -14.43 4.06 -2.78
C SER A 144 -15.60 3.81 -1.82
N SER A 145 -16.69 3.18 -2.28
CA SER A 145 -17.82 2.76 -1.45
C SER A 145 -17.51 1.58 -0.52
N THR A 146 -16.48 0.80 -0.82
CA THR A 146 -16.08 -0.38 -0.04
C THR A 146 -14.96 -0.08 0.97
N PHE A 147 -14.02 0.79 0.60
CA PHE A 147 -12.80 1.05 1.36
C PHE A 147 -12.81 2.41 2.06
N GLY A 148 -12.03 2.53 3.13
CA GLY A 148 -11.85 3.78 3.87
C GLY A 148 -10.65 4.61 3.39
N ALA A 149 -9.73 3.99 2.63
CA ALA A 149 -8.61 4.65 1.98
C ALA A 149 -8.06 3.79 0.82
N ILE A 150 -7.30 4.43 -0.07
CA ILE A 150 -6.62 3.77 -1.19
C ILE A 150 -5.11 3.90 -1.00
N CYS A 151 -4.41 2.77 -1.13
CA CYS A 151 -2.96 2.69 -1.18
C CYS A 151 -2.53 2.34 -2.60
N LEU A 152 -1.78 3.20 -3.28
CA LEU A 152 -1.19 2.90 -4.58
C LEU A 152 0.19 2.29 -4.40
N ASP A 153 0.46 1.19 -5.09
CA ASP A 153 1.75 0.52 -4.99
C ASP A 153 2.19 -0.20 -6.27
N ASP A 154 3.51 -0.33 -6.44
CA ASP A 154 4.18 -1.01 -7.55
C ASP A 154 3.66 -0.61 -8.96
N ILE A 155 3.39 0.68 -9.16
CA ILE A 155 2.96 1.26 -10.44
C ILE A 155 4.09 2.09 -11.05
N SER A 156 4.52 1.78 -12.28
CA SER A 156 5.67 2.47 -12.84
C SER A 156 5.37 3.92 -13.28
N ALA A 157 6.39 4.78 -13.25
CA ALA A 157 6.29 6.14 -13.79
C ALA A 157 6.27 6.17 -15.34
N PRO A 158 5.57 7.14 -15.98
CA PRO A 158 4.88 8.28 -15.37
C PRO A 158 3.40 8.04 -15.01
N ARG A 159 2.82 6.90 -15.37
CA ARG A 159 1.37 6.66 -15.17
C ARG A 159 0.95 6.68 -13.70
N ALA A 160 1.82 6.23 -12.80
CA ALA A 160 1.57 6.31 -11.36
C ALA A 160 1.18 7.71 -10.90
N PHE A 161 1.79 8.75 -11.48
CA PHE A 161 1.45 10.14 -11.15
C PHE A 161 0.09 10.55 -11.70
N THR A 162 -0.26 10.12 -12.91
CA THR A 162 -1.58 10.37 -13.49
C THR A 162 -2.68 9.68 -12.69
N ILE A 163 -2.47 8.43 -12.31
CA ILE A 163 -3.42 7.65 -11.50
C ILE A 163 -3.58 8.30 -10.12
N ALA A 164 -2.48 8.61 -9.45
CA ALA A 164 -2.51 9.27 -8.14
C ALA A 164 -3.25 10.61 -8.18
N ASP A 165 -2.93 11.50 -9.12
CA ASP A 165 -3.55 12.82 -9.21
C ASP A 165 -5.06 12.74 -9.51
N ASN A 166 -5.48 11.86 -10.41
CA ASN A 166 -6.92 11.71 -10.71
C ASN A 166 -7.69 11.07 -9.56
N LEU A 167 -7.11 10.06 -8.87
CA LEU A 167 -7.75 9.48 -7.69
C LEU A 167 -7.79 10.46 -6.51
N GLU A 168 -6.71 11.21 -6.25
CA GLU A 168 -6.66 12.22 -5.19
C GLU A 168 -7.70 13.34 -5.38
N ASN A 169 -8.03 13.65 -6.64
CA ASN A 169 -9.03 14.68 -6.98
C ASN A 169 -10.46 14.12 -7.10
N GLY A 170 -10.62 12.83 -7.41
CA GLY A 170 -11.91 12.19 -7.67
C GLY A 170 -12.51 11.42 -6.49
N ALA A 171 -11.68 10.85 -5.61
CA ALA A 171 -12.14 10.02 -4.50
C ALA A 171 -12.62 10.85 -3.29
N ASP A 172 -13.60 10.34 -2.55
CA ASP A 172 -14.09 10.89 -1.27
C ASP A 172 -13.27 10.40 -0.06
N ILE A 173 -12.26 9.56 -0.31
CA ILE A 173 -11.37 8.91 0.66
C ILE A 173 -9.90 9.21 0.32
N PRO A 174 -8.98 9.12 1.30
CA PRO A 174 -7.61 9.53 1.09
C PRO A 174 -6.86 8.51 0.23
N VAL A 175 -6.06 9.00 -0.71
CA VAL A 175 -5.21 8.22 -1.61
C VAL A 175 -3.76 8.45 -1.23
N PHE A 176 -3.01 7.39 -1.00
CA PHE A 176 -1.59 7.46 -0.62
C PHE A 176 -0.77 6.48 -1.46
N SER A 177 0.32 6.95 -2.05
CA SER A 177 1.26 6.07 -2.75
C SER A 177 2.43 5.71 -1.85
N ASN A 178 2.65 4.41 -1.62
CA ASN A 178 3.79 3.91 -0.83
C ASN A 178 5.13 4.30 -1.48
N GLN A 179 5.25 4.07 -2.79
CA GLN A 179 6.46 4.39 -3.56
C GLN A 179 6.75 5.90 -3.57
N HIS A 180 5.72 6.75 -3.61
CA HIS A 180 5.86 8.21 -3.68
C HIS A 180 5.95 8.85 -2.29
N HIS A 181 4.86 8.81 -1.52
CA HIS A 181 4.71 9.49 -0.25
C HIS A 181 5.43 8.75 0.89
N GLY A 182 5.33 7.42 0.93
CA GLY A 182 6.00 6.59 1.93
C GLY A 182 7.52 6.76 1.91
N THR A 183 8.12 6.61 0.73
CA THR A 183 9.56 6.82 0.55
C THR A 183 9.98 8.26 0.89
N ALA A 184 9.17 9.25 0.55
CA ALA A 184 9.46 10.65 0.88
C ALA A 184 9.49 10.89 2.39
N ILE A 185 8.48 10.39 3.13
CA ILE A 185 8.42 10.49 4.60
C ILE A 185 9.66 9.82 5.23
N LEU A 186 9.97 8.61 4.78
CA LEU A 186 11.10 7.82 5.29
C LEU A 186 12.44 8.54 5.05
N ALA A 187 12.68 8.99 3.82
CA ALA A 187 13.90 9.70 3.44
C ALA A 187 14.06 11.01 4.22
N LEU A 188 13.00 11.81 4.36
CA LEU A 188 13.05 13.04 5.14
C LEU A 188 13.28 12.76 6.63
N GLY A 189 12.57 11.80 7.22
CA GLY A 189 12.72 11.45 8.64
C GLY A 189 14.15 11.02 8.98
N GLY A 190 14.73 10.14 8.16
CA GLY A 190 16.15 9.75 8.30
C GLY A 190 17.10 10.92 8.06
N LEU A 191 16.84 11.77 7.08
CA LEU A 191 17.70 12.93 6.78
C LEU A 191 17.70 13.95 7.91
N LEU A 192 16.56 14.24 8.53
CA LEU A 192 16.48 15.17 9.67
C LEU A 192 17.40 14.74 10.82
N ASN A 193 17.45 13.44 11.11
CA ASN A 193 18.34 12.88 12.12
C ASN A 193 19.80 12.82 11.66
N ALA A 194 20.07 12.48 10.40
CA ALA A 194 21.41 12.50 9.83
C ALA A 194 22.03 13.91 9.88
N LEU A 195 21.24 14.94 9.56
CA LEU A 195 21.65 16.35 9.62
C LEU A 195 22.04 16.78 11.03
N LYS A 196 21.29 16.38 12.06
CA LYS A 196 21.65 16.60 13.47
C LYS A 196 22.99 15.96 13.82
N VAL A 197 23.24 14.72 13.36
CA VAL A 197 24.51 13.99 13.61
C VAL A 197 25.72 14.71 13.01
N VAL A 198 25.59 15.28 11.82
CA VAL A 198 26.70 15.99 11.14
C VAL A 198 26.74 17.48 11.44
N GLY A 199 25.78 18.01 12.20
CA GLY A 199 25.70 19.44 12.55
C GLY A 199 25.41 20.36 11.36
N LYS A 200 24.56 19.91 10.41
CA LYS A 200 24.17 20.68 9.22
C LYS A 200 22.68 21.04 9.26
N GLU A 201 22.31 22.12 8.58
CA GLU A 201 20.92 22.57 8.43
C GLU A 201 20.40 22.28 7.03
N ILE A 202 19.12 21.88 6.91
CA ILE A 202 18.54 21.42 5.64
C ILE A 202 18.54 22.53 4.56
N GLU A 203 18.47 23.79 4.96
CA GLU A 203 18.46 24.95 4.07
C GLU A 203 19.82 25.20 3.39
N HIS A 204 20.91 24.70 3.99
CA HIS A 204 22.28 24.98 3.59
C HIS A 204 22.98 23.82 2.87
N VAL A 205 22.38 22.62 2.89
CA VAL A 205 22.96 21.43 2.26
C VAL A 205 22.66 21.33 0.76
N LYS A 206 23.62 20.76 0.03
CA LYS A 206 23.44 20.32 -1.37
C LYS A 206 23.03 18.86 -1.41
N VAL A 207 21.84 18.59 -1.94
CA VAL A 207 21.26 17.24 -2.03
C VAL A 207 21.27 16.77 -3.47
N VAL A 208 21.83 15.58 -3.70
CA VAL A 208 21.82 14.88 -4.99
C VAL A 208 21.00 13.60 -4.86
N ILE A 209 19.96 13.48 -5.68
CA ILE A 209 19.10 12.29 -5.73
C ILE A 209 19.37 11.54 -7.03
N SER A 210 19.73 10.26 -6.96
CA SER A 210 19.80 9.38 -8.13
C SER A 210 18.50 8.62 -8.28
N GLY A 211 17.79 8.83 -9.39
CA GLY A 211 16.49 8.24 -9.66
C GLY A 211 15.44 9.31 -9.88
N ALA A 212 14.86 9.34 -11.09
CA ALA A 212 13.78 10.25 -11.48
C ALA A 212 12.46 9.50 -11.75
N GLY A 213 12.25 8.39 -11.03
CA GLY A 213 11.00 7.63 -10.97
C GLY A 213 10.06 8.15 -9.88
N VAL A 214 9.06 7.36 -9.51
CA VAL A 214 8.03 7.75 -8.51
C VAL A 214 8.68 8.21 -7.20
N ALA A 215 9.54 7.38 -6.60
CA ALA A 215 10.16 7.66 -5.31
C ALA A 215 11.06 8.91 -5.32
N GLY A 216 11.95 9.04 -6.30
CA GLY A 216 12.88 10.16 -6.37
C GLY A 216 12.20 11.51 -6.56
N ILE A 217 11.10 11.56 -7.33
CA ILE A 217 10.29 12.78 -7.49
C ILE A 217 9.60 13.14 -6.16
N GLY A 218 9.05 12.16 -5.45
CA GLY A 218 8.39 12.38 -4.15
C GLY A 218 9.34 12.90 -3.08
N VAL A 219 10.51 12.27 -2.97
CA VAL A 219 11.57 12.70 -2.04
C VAL A 219 12.01 14.12 -2.37
N ALA A 220 12.32 14.42 -3.63
CA ALA A 220 12.76 15.75 -4.03
C ALA A 220 11.75 16.85 -3.69
N ARG A 221 10.46 16.61 -3.97
CA ARG A 221 9.37 17.55 -3.64
C ARG A 221 9.22 17.75 -2.13
N LEU A 222 9.23 16.67 -1.34
CA LEU A 222 9.07 16.78 0.11
C LEU A 222 10.27 17.47 0.76
N LEU A 223 11.50 17.17 0.34
CA LEU A 223 12.72 17.84 0.81
C LEU A 223 12.69 19.34 0.50
N THR A 224 12.28 19.71 -0.71
CA THR A 224 12.13 21.12 -1.11
C THR A 224 11.09 21.82 -0.21
N ARG A 225 9.97 21.15 0.06
CA ARG A 225 8.92 21.67 0.96
C ARG A 225 9.36 21.76 2.43
N ALA A 226 10.27 20.89 2.85
CA ALA A 226 10.89 20.88 4.17
C ALA A 226 11.94 21.98 4.36
N GLY A 227 12.40 22.63 3.29
CA GLY A 227 13.33 23.77 3.34
C GLY A 227 14.60 23.60 2.52
N ALA A 228 14.86 22.42 1.92
CA ALA A 228 16.05 22.19 1.10
C ALA A 228 16.07 23.11 -0.13
N ARG A 229 17.14 23.89 -0.29
CA ARG A 229 17.25 24.92 -1.35
C ARG A 229 18.01 24.45 -2.59
N ASP A 230 18.96 23.52 -2.42
CA ASP A 230 19.81 23.00 -3.51
C ASP A 230 19.60 21.49 -3.65
N VAL A 231 18.54 21.12 -4.38
CA VAL A 231 18.21 19.73 -4.70
C VAL A 231 18.42 19.50 -6.19
N VAL A 232 19.21 18.50 -6.54
CA VAL A 232 19.44 18.05 -7.93
C VAL A 232 19.01 16.59 -8.05
N VAL A 233 18.15 16.30 -9.02
CA VAL A 233 17.73 14.93 -9.34
C VAL A 233 18.39 14.49 -10.64
N CYS A 234 18.98 13.30 -10.63
CA CYS A 234 19.65 12.69 -11.76
C CYS A 234 18.86 11.49 -12.30
N ASP A 235 18.81 11.34 -13.62
CA ASP A 235 18.39 10.10 -14.27
C ASP A 235 19.56 9.45 -15.03
N ARG A 236 19.27 8.38 -15.80
CA ARG A 236 20.29 7.65 -16.58
C ARG A 236 21.08 8.49 -17.59
N ALA A 237 20.66 9.72 -17.89
CA ALA A 237 21.38 10.64 -18.75
C ALA A 237 21.79 11.93 -18.02
N GLY A 238 21.95 11.87 -16.69
CA GLY A 238 22.49 12.95 -15.85
C GLY A 238 21.44 13.82 -15.18
N ALA A 239 21.87 15.00 -14.73
CA ALA A 239 21.02 15.95 -14.01
C ALA A 239 19.80 16.39 -14.81
N LEU A 240 18.64 16.47 -14.14
CA LEU A 240 17.45 17.11 -14.67
C LEU A 240 17.59 18.63 -14.58
N TYR A 241 17.25 19.31 -15.67
CA TYR A 241 17.25 20.77 -15.76
C TYR A 241 16.14 21.25 -16.69
N ARG A 242 15.74 22.52 -16.53
CA ARG A 242 14.68 23.14 -17.34
C ARG A 242 15.01 23.03 -18.83
N TYR A 243 14.03 22.65 -19.63
CA TYR A 243 14.14 22.50 -21.09
C TYR A 243 15.18 21.46 -21.55
N ARG A 244 15.50 20.46 -20.73
CA ARG A 244 16.30 19.32 -21.17
C ARG A 244 15.64 18.61 -22.36
N PRO A 245 16.34 18.39 -23.49
CA PRO A 245 15.70 18.01 -24.76
C PRO A 245 15.33 16.52 -24.87
N SER A 246 15.88 15.64 -24.03
CA SER A 246 15.72 14.19 -24.17
C SER A 246 15.48 13.48 -22.83
N ARG A 247 14.86 12.29 -22.90
CA ARG A 247 14.53 11.42 -21.75
C ARG A 247 13.69 12.09 -20.65
N MET A 248 12.88 13.07 -21.05
CA MET A 248 11.92 13.78 -20.20
C MET A 248 10.51 13.22 -20.38
N ASN A 249 9.73 13.27 -19.30
CA ASN A 249 8.28 13.14 -19.33
C ASN A 249 7.69 14.36 -18.61
N TRP A 250 6.36 14.49 -18.58
CA TRP A 250 5.69 15.65 -17.98
C TRP A 250 6.04 15.83 -16.50
N ALA A 251 6.17 14.74 -15.73
CA ALA A 251 6.48 14.78 -14.29
C ALA A 251 7.93 15.27 -14.05
N LYS A 252 8.90 14.73 -14.79
CA LYS A 252 10.30 15.21 -14.77
C LYS A 252 10.40 16.67 -15.20
N ALA A 253 9.63 17.07 -16.20
CA ALA A 253 9.62 18.46 -16.69
C ALA A 253 9.06 19.42 -15.64
N TYR A 254 8.04 19.01 -14.89
CA TYR A 254 7.52 19.77 -13.75
C TYR A 254 8.54 19.86 -12.63
N LEU A 255 9.14 18.72 -12.22
CA LEU A 255 10.17 18.70 -11.18
C LEU A 255 11.38 19.58 -11.51
N ALA A 256 11.81 19.62 -12.78
CA ALA A 256 12.92 20.46 -13.22
C ALA A 256 12.61 21.98 -13.11
N LYS A 257 11.34 22.38 -12.94
CA LYS A 257 10.97 23.77 -12.62
C LYS A 257 11.21 24.08 -11.15
N GLU A 258 11.03 23.10 -10.27
CA GLU A 258 11.08 23.22 -8.81
C GLU A 258 12.48 22.96 -8.24
N THR A 259 13.24 22.07 -8.87
CA THR A 259 14.59 21.66 -8.45
C THR A 259 15.68 22.20 -9.39
N ASN A 260 16.94 22.07 -8.98
CA ASN A 260 18.12 22.49 -9.75
C ASN A 260 18.01 23.92 -10.33
N GLN A 261 17.67 24.89 -9.48
CA GLN A 261 17.45 26.28 -9.88
C GLN A 261 18.68 26.94 -10.51
N ARG A 262 19.89 26.43 -10.20
CA ARG A 262 21.15 26.86 -10.79
C ARG A 262 21.40 26.28 -12.19
N GLY A 263 20.55 25.38 -12.66
CA GLY A 263 20.65 24.77 -13.99
C GLY A 263 21.92 23.95 -14.18
N ARG A 264 22.42 23.30 -13.11
CA ARG A 264 23.60 22.42 -13.18
C ARG A 264 23.35 21.29 -14.17
N ARG A 265 24.37 20.92 -14.93
CA ARG A 265 24.33 19.87 -15.95
C ARG A 265 25.52 18.94 -15.75
N GLY A 266 25.38 17.70 -16.17
CA GLY A 266 26.42 16.70 -16.08
C GLY A 266 25.91 15.35 -15.60
N SER A 267 26.85 14.43 -15.48
CA SER A 267 26.72 13.10 -14.90
C SER A 267 26.43 13.12 -13.40
N LEU A 268 26.05 11.96 -12.84
CA LEU A 268 25.87 11.80 -11.40
C LEU A 268 27.13 12.15 -10.61
N GLY A 269 28.31 11.68 -11.06
CA GLY A 269 29.59 11.96 -10.41
C GLY A 269 29.94 13.44 -10.36
N GLU A 270 29.65 14.20 -11.43
CA GLU A 270 29.83 15.66 -11.46
C GLU A 270 28.86 16.39 -10.52
N MET A 271 27.64 15.85 -10.33
CA MET A 271 26.68 16.44 -9.40
C MET A 271 27.06 16.19 -7.94
N LEU A 272 27.71 15.05 -7.66
CA LEU A 272 28.19 14.67 -6.33
C LEU A 272 29.36 15.50 -5.82
N GLN A 273 30.10 16.19 -6.70
CA GLN A 273 31.17 17.09 -6.27
C GLN A 273 30.63 18.19 -5.34
N ASP A 274 31.26 18.33 -4.18
CA ASP A 274 30.86 19.23 -3.07
C ASP A 274 29.42 19.03 -2.58
N ALA A 275 28.80 17.87 -2.83
CA ALA A 275 27.47 17.56 -2.31
C ALA A 275 27.53 17.12 -0.84
N ASP A 276 26.56 17.51 -0.03
CA ASP A 276 26.47 17.12 1.39
C ASP A 276 25.71 15.80 1.57
N VAL A 277 24.74 15.56 0.69
CA VAL A 277 23.79 14.45 0.82
C VAL A 277 23.62 13.77 -0.54
N PHE A 278 23.78 12.45 -0.54
CA PHE A 278 23.39 11.58 -1.64
C PHE A 278 22.20 10.71 -1.23
N ILE A 279 21.17 10.62 -2.08
CA ILE A 279 20.04 9.72 -1.92
C ILE A 279 19.85 8.91 -3.21
N GLY A 280 20.15 7.62 -3.15
CA GLY A 280 19.97 6.65 -4.22
C GLY A 280 18.59 5.99 -4.15
N LEU A 281 17.82 6.10 -5.23
CA LEU A 281 16.49 5.52 -5.45
C LEU A 281 16.40 4.99 -6.88
N SER A 282 17.46 4.29 -7.30
CA SER A 282 17.66 3.94 -8.72
C SER A 282 18.04 2.47 -8.90
N THR A 283 19.28 2.18 -9.30
CA THR A 283 19.78 0.82 -9.53
C THR A 283 21.08 0.64 -8.77
N GLY A 284 21.36 -0.58 -8.31
CA GLY A 284 22.58 -0.90 -7.58
C GLY A 284 23.87 -0.68 -8.37
N ASN A 285 24.99 -0.52 -7.65
CA ASN A 285 26.35 -0.45 -8.19
C ASN A 285 26.61 0.66 -9.23
N ILE A 286 26.02 1.85 -9.03
CA ILE A 286 26.21 3.00 -9.92
C ILE A 286 27.06 4.12 -9.30
N VAL A 287 27.40 4.03 -8.02
CA VAL A 287 28.24 5.01 -7.31
C VAL A 287 29.57 4.35 -6.92
N THR A 288 30.68 5.04 -7.18
CA THR A 288 32.03 4.57 -6.84
C THR A 288 32.60 5.31 -5.63
N GLU A 289 33.65 4.76 -5.02
CA GLU A 289 34.39 5.42 -3.92
C GLU A 289 34.97 6.77 -4.35
N GLU A 290 35.44 6.89 -5.59
CA GLU A 290 35.96 8.15 -6.16
C GLU A 290 34.88 9.23 -6.22
N MET A 291 33.66 8.88 -6.65
CA MET A 291 32.54 9.82 -6.69
C MET A 291 32.18 10.34 -5.30
N LEU A 292 32.19 9.47 -4.29
CA LEU A 292 31.94 9.86 -2.90
C LEU A 292 33.10 10.64 -2.29
N GLY A 293 34.35 10.34 -2.66
CA GLY A 293 35.53 11.07 -2.20
C GLY A 293 35.55 12.55 -2.61
N GLY A 294 34.79 12.91 -3.65
CA GLY A 294 34.59 14.31 -4.08
C GLY A 294 33.43 15.04 -3.38
N MET A 295 32.70 14.39 -2.47
CA MET A 295 31.63 15.02 -1.70
C MET A 295 32.17 15.99 -0.64
N ALA A 296 31.27 16.81 -0.09
CA ALA A 296 31.60 17.71 1.01
C ALA A 296 31.98 16.93 2.29
N ARG A 297 32.63 17.63 3.23
CA ARG A 297 33.00 17.07 4.54
C ARG A 297 31.78 16.51 5.28
N ASP A 298 31.96 15.39 5.97
CA ASP A 298 30.92 14.67 6.70
C ASP A 298 29.70 14.34 5.79
N PRO A 299 29.89 13.59 4.69
CA PRO A 299 28.82 13.29 3.75
C PRO A 299 27.79 12.33 4.34
N ILE A 300 26.53 12.54 3.97
CA ILE A 300 25.39 11.66 4.27
C ILE A 300 25.07 10.87 3.00
N VAL A 301 25.07 9.54 3.09
CA VAL A 301 24.88 8.63 1.94
C VAL A 301 23.72 7.67 2.22
N PHE A 302 22.59 7.87 1.56
CA PHE A 302 21.46 6.95 1.57
C PHE A 302 21.48 6.13 0.27
N ALA A 303 21.90 4.87 0.31
CA ALA A 303 21.95 3.97 -0.85
C ALA A 303 20.79 2.96 -0.74
N LEU A 304 19.61 3.35 -1.22
CA LEU A 304 18.34 2.68 -0.90
C LEU A 304 17.89 1.68 -1.98
N ALA A 305 18.65 1.49 -3.06
CA ALA A 305 18.34 0.42 -4.01
C ALA A 305 18.42 -0.96 -3.34
N VAL A 306 17.51 -1.85 -3.72
CA VAL A 306 17.43 -3.24 -3.27
C VAL A 306 17.31 -4.18 -4.47
N PRO A 307 17.86 -5.41 -4.41
CA PRO A 307 18.63 -6.00 -3.30
C PRO A 307 20.08 -5.48 -3.19
N GLU A 308 20.61 -4.90 -4.26
CA GLU A 308 21.97 -4.34 -4.30
C GLU A 308 21.91 -2.81 -4.22
N PRO A 309 22.54 -2.17 -3.22
CA PRO A 309 22.55 -0.72 -3.06
C PRO A 309 23.40 -0.04 -4.14
N GLU A 310 23.21 1.27 -4.34
CA GLU A 310 24.00 2.05 -5.29
C GLU A 310 25.51 1.98 -5.05
N ILE A 311 25.89 1.81 -3.79
CA ILE A 311 27.24 1.52 -3.29
C ILE A 311 27.13 0.73 -1.99
N SER A 312 28.06 -0.19 -1.72
CA SER A 312 28.03 -0.94 -0.46
C SER A 312 28.37 -0.03 0.75
N PRO A 313 27.81 -0.30 1.94
CA PRO A 313 28.10 0.50 3.13
C PRO A 313 29.58 0.55 3.53
N ALA A 314 30.31 -0.55 3.30
CA ALA A 314 31.74 -0.61 3.58
C ALA A 314 32.53 0.36 2.68
N GLN A 315 32.24 0.36 1.38
CA GLN A 315 32.86 1.27 0.41
C GLN A 315 32.48 2.72 0.68
N ALA A 316 31.21 3.00 1.01
CA ALA A 316 30.77 4.34 1.36
C ALA A 316 31.54 4.91 2.56
N ARG A 317 31.75 4.10 3.61
CA ARG A 317 32.55 4.51 4.77
C ARG A 317 34.03 4.67 4.45
N ALA A 318 34.60 3.77 3.65
CA ALA A 318 35.98 3.87 3.19
C ALA A 318 36.23 5.16 2.39
N ALA A 319 35.23 5.61 1.61
CA ALA A 319 35.26 6.87 0.88
C ALA A 319 34.99 8.12 1.75
N GLY A 320 34.76 7.95 3.05
CA GLY A 320 34.62 9.06 4.01
C GLY A 320 33.18 9.42 4.40
N ALA A 321 32.17 8.64 4.03
CA ALA A 321 30.78 8.89 4.46
C ALA A 321 30.65 8.86 5.99
N ARG A 322 30.08 9.92 6.56
CA ARG A 322 29.86 10.06 8.00
C ARG A 322 28.61 9.31 8.46
N VAL A 323 27.57 9.33 7.63
CA VAL A 323 26.31 8.61 7.86
C VAL A 323 26.00 7.79 6.62
N VAL A 324 25.69 6.52 6.81
CA VAL A 324 25.29 5.61 5.74
C VAL A 324 23.97 4.93 6.11
N ALA A 325 23.03 4.91 5.17
CA ALA A 325 21.75 4.19 5.31
C ALA A 325 21.45 3.38 4.04
N THR A 326 20.75 2.26 4.19
CA THR A 326 20.40 1.38 3.07
C THR A 326 19.00 0.81 3.20
N GLY A 327 18.44 0.26 2.12
CA GLY A 327 17.19 -0.50 2.17
C GLY A 327 17.34 -1.93 2.71
N ARG A 328 18.53 -2.30 3.18
CA ARG A 328 18.89 -3.66 3.55
C ARG A 328 18.86 -3.87 5.07
N SER A 329 18.24 -4.97 5.51
CA SER A 329 18.02 -5.28 6.93
C SER A 329 19.26 -5.78 7.68
N ASP A 330 20.32 -6.14 6.97
CA ASP A 330 21.60 -6.61 7.51
C ASP A 330 22.56 -5.48 7.92
N PHE A 331 22.22 -4.21 7.66
CA PHE A 331 23.05 -3.05 7.98
C PHE A 331 22.40 -2.08 8.97
N PRO A 332 23.19 -1.28 9.73
CA PRO A 332 22.65 -0.16 10.49
C PRO A 332 21.88 0.82 9.60
N ASN A 333 20.95 1.57 10.20
CA ASN A 333 20.09 2.53 9.48
C ASN A 333 19.34 1.89 8.29
N THR A 334 18.75 0.71 8.47
CA THR A 334 17.82 0.16 7.50
C THR A 334 16.64 1.11 7.31
N MET A 335 16.44 1.57 6.09
CA MET A 335 15.32 2.41 5.69
C MET A 335 14.32 1.56 4.93
N ASP A 336 13.24 1.18 5.62
CA ASP A 336 12.12 0.43 5.05
C ASP A 336 10.81 1.20 5.23
N ILE A 337 9.99 1.26 4.18
CA ILE A 337 8.72 2.01 4.16
C ILE A 337 7.66 1.44 5.11
N SER A 338 7.82 0.20 5.58
CA SER A 338 6.97 -0.41 6.62
C SER A 338 7.02 0.33 7.96
N LEU A 339 8.04 1.15 8.20
CA LEU A 339 8.07 2.09 9.33
C LEU A 339 7.02 3.21 9.20
N VAL A 340 6.54 3.49 7.99
CA VAL A 340 5.75 4.69 7.70
C VAL A 340 4.28 4.35 7.51
N PHE A 341 3.96 3.56 6.49
CA PHE A 341 2.59 3.43 6.02
C PHE A 341 1.59 2.91 7.07
N PRO A 342 1.94 1.99 8.00
CA PRO A 342 0.96 1.51 8.98
C PRO A 342 0.42 2.64 9.86
N GLY A 343 1.32 3.48 10.37
CA GLY A 343 0.96 4.64 11.18
C GLY A 343 0.20 5.71 10.38
N VAL A 344 0.61 5.95 9.12
CA VAL A 344 -0.07 6.92 8.25
C VAL A 344 -1.54 6.53 8.05
N PHE A 345 -1.80 5.30 7.61
CA PHE A 345 -3.17 4.87 7.34
C PHE A 345 -4.02 4.76 8.60
N ARG A 346 -3.45 4.35 9.74
CA ARG A 346 -4.19 4.37 11.01
C ARG A 346 -4.68 5.78 11.35
N GLY A 347 -3.81 6.78 11.20
CA GLY A 347 -4.19 8.18 11.42
C GLY A 347 -5.23 8.69 10.42
N LEU A 348 -5.10 8.34 9.15
CA LEU A 348 -6.07 8.69 8.10
C LEU A 348 -7.46 8.09 8.38
N LEU A 349 -7.52 6.80 8.71
CA LEU A 349 -8.77 6.09 9.00
C LEU A 349 -9.42 6.59 10.29
N ASP A 350 -8.67 6.78 11.37
CA ASP A 350 -9.24 7.24 12.65
C ASP A 350 -9.78 8.67 12.60
N SER A 351 -9.12 9.55 11.83
CA SER A 351 -9.59 10.92 11.61
C SER A 351 -10.65 11.05 10.50
N ARG A 352 -10.94 9.95 9.78
CA ARG A 352 -11.75 9.94 8.56
C ARG A 352 -11.31 11.04 7.59
N ALA A 353 -10.00 11.14 7.39
CA ALA A 353 -9.40 12.17 6.54
C ALA A 353 -9.90 12.01 5.10
N ARG A 354 -10.34 13.10 4.47
CA ARG A 354 -10.81 13.09 3.07
C ARG A 354 -9.68 13.12 2.06
N ASN A 355 -8.54 13.70 2.43
CA ASN A 355 -7.40 13.85 1.53
C ASN A 355 -6.08 13.90 2.33
N ILE A 356 -4.94 13.72 1.65
CA ILE A 356 -3.60 13.83 2.22
C ILE A 356 -2.85 15.00 1.60
N ARG A 357 -2.50 15.99 2.43
CA ARG A 357 -1.74 17.16 1.98
C ARG A 357 -0.25 16.93 2.20
N LEU A 358 0.58 17.65 1.45
CA LEU A 358 2.04 17.62 1.60
C LEU A 358 2.50 17.96 3.03
N ARG A 359 1.74 18.81 3.75
CA ARG A 359 1.97 19.11 5.17
C ARG A 359 1.82 17.88 6.07
N THR A 360 0.88 16.99 5.78
CA THR A 360 0.70 15.72 6.49
C THR A 360 1.94 14.85 6.39
N LEU A 361 2.58 14.80 5.22
CA LEU A 361 3.84 14.06 5.02
C LEU A 361 4.98 14.61 5.89
N LEU A 362 5.07 15.95 6.04
CA LEU A 362 6.06 16.58 6.93
C LEU A 362 5.85 16.20 8.40
N TYR A 363 4.60 16.13 8.85
CA TYR A 363 4.26 15.75 10.23
C TYR A 363 4.65 14.28 10.49
N ALA A 364 4.34 13.39 9.55
CA ALA A 364 4.74 11.99 9.62
C ALA A 364 6.27 11.83 9.65
N ALA A 365 7.01 12.58 8.81
CA ALA A 365 8.48 12.50 8.75
C ALA A 365 9.14 13.00 10.04
N ARG A 366 8.63 14.09 10.62
CA ARG A 366 9.10 14.59 11.93
C ARG A 366 8.78 13.60 13.04
N ALA A 367 7.56 13.05 13.07
CA ALA A 367 7.18 12.05 14.06
C ALA A 367 8.07 10.80 13.98
N LEU A 368 8.46 10.35 12.78
CA LEU A 368 9.43 9.27 12.60
C LEU A 368 10.82 9.63 13.15
N ALA A 369 11.31 10.84 12.86
CA ALA A 369 12.61 11.31 13.33
C ALA A 369 12.66 11.43 14.86
N ASP A 370 11.58 11.93 15.47
CA ASP A 370 11.47 12.19 16.90
C ASP A 370 11.29 10.93 17.77
N ILE A 371 11.18 9.73 17.16
CA ILE A 371 11.21 8.45 17.91
C ILE A 371 12.58 8.20 18.56
N ILE A 372 13.65 8.71 17.94
CA ILE A 372 15.01 8.57 18.45
C ILE A 372 15.30 9.78 19.33
N GLU A 373 15.54 9.50 20.60
CA GLU A 373 15.92 10.52 21.57
C GLU A 373 17.30 11.12 21.23
N PRO A 374 17.54 12.42 21.52
CA PRO A 374 18.79 13.09 21.15
C PRO A 374 20.06 12.45 21.70
N ASP A 375 19.99 11.75 22.83
CA ASP A 375 21.11 11.07 23.50
C ASP A 375 21.45 9.71 22.88
N ALA A 376 20.47 9.05 22.24
CA ALA A 376 20.67 7.81 21.51
C ALA A 376 21.12 8.05 20.06
N LEU A 377 20.94 9.26 19.54
CA LEU A 377 21.20 9.61 18.14
C LEU A 377 22.70 9.58 17.81
N HIS A 378 23.08 8.75 16.83
CA HIS A 378 24.45 8.69 16.32
C HIS A 378 24.49 8.21 14.86
N ALA A 379 25.67 8.20 14.24
CA ALA A 379 25.86 7.88 12.81
C ALA A 379 25.24 6.54 12.35
N ASP A 380 25.18 5.54 13.23
CA ASP A 380 24.62 4.21 12.94
C ASP A 380 23.19 4.00 13.48
N TYR A 381 22.53 5.07 13.95
CA TYR A 381 21.16 5.02 14.49
C TYR A 381 20.44 6.36 14.26
N ILE A 382 20.05 6.62 13.02
CA ILE A 382 19.28 7.80 12.58
C ILE A 382 17.82 7.49 12.25
N VAL A 383 17.46 6.21 12.10
CA VAL A 383 16.12 5.72 11.80
C VAL A 383 15.77 4.60 12.79
N PRO A 384 14.55 4.59 13.36
CA PRO A 384 14.16 3.56 14.31
C PRO A 384 14.15 2.17 13.68
N ARG A 385 14.31 1.14 14.50
CA ARG A 385 14.27 -0.26 14.05
C ARG A 385 12.83 -0.62 13.70
N ILE A 386 12.64 -1.55 12.76
CA ILE A 386 11.32 -1.98 12.28
C ILE A 386 10.38 -2.49 13.39
N PHE A 387 10.94 -3.11 14.44
CA PHE A 387 10.20 -3.56 15.61
C PHE A 387 10.14 -2.51 16.74
N ASP A 388 10.43 -1.24 16.45
CA ASP A 388 10.12 -0.15 17.37
C ASP A 388 8.62 0.18 17.28
N PHE A 389 7.85 -0.52 18.09
CA PHE A 389 6.38 -0.43 18.14
C PHE A 389 5.85 0.95 18.57
N ARG A 390 6.71 1.92 18.89
CA ARG A 390 6.32 3.32 19.14
C ARG A 390 6.07 4.10 17.85
N VAL A 391 6.65 3.66 16.72
CA VAL A 391 6.64 4.39 15.44
C VAL A 391 5.23 4.58 14.90
N ALA A 392 4.48 3.50 14.67
CA ALA A 392 3.13 3.59 14.11
C ALA A 392 2.16 4.43 14.98
N PRO A 393 2.12 4.27 16.32
CA PRO A 393 1.36 5.15 17.21
C PRO A 393 1.72 6.64 17.12
N ALA A 394 3.01 6.97 16.96
CA ALA A 394 3.45 8.37 16.88
C ALA A 394 3.08 8.99 15.54
N ILE A 395 3.31 8.27 14.43
CA ILE A 395 2.94 8.72 13.09
C ILE A 395 1.42 8.88 12.99
N ALA A 396 0.63 7.94 13.52
CA ALA A 396 -0.83 8.03 13.50
C ALA A 396 -1.34 9.30 14.18
N ALA A 397 -0.82 9.63 15.36
CA ALA A 397 -1.15 10.87 16.06
C ALA A 397 -0.75 12.11 15.25
N ALA A 398 0.45 12.12 14.66
CA ALA A 398 0.92 13.24 13.85
C ALA A 398 0.05 13.47 12.60
N VAL A 399 -0.41 12.39 11.97
CA VAL A 399 -1.30 12.43 10.81
C VAL A 399 -2.68 12.96 11.18
N VAL A 400 -3.26 12.51 12.31
CA VAL A 400 -4.54 13.05 12.82
C VAL A 400 -4.43 14.55 13.07
N ARG A 401 -3.36 14.99 13.74
CA ARG A 401 -3.11 16.41 14.01
C ARG A 401 -3.01 17.22 12.71
N ALA A 402 -2.27 16.72 11.73
CA ALA A 402 -2.14 17.37 10.43
C ALA A 402 -3.48 17.43 9.67
N ALA A 403 -4.28 16.36 9.70
CA ALA A 403 -5.59 16.31 9.06
C ALA A 403 -6.58 17.30 9.70
N GLN A 404 -6.57 17.43 11.03
CA GLN A 404 -7.37 18.43 11.77
C GLN A 404 -6.95 19.86 11.41
N GLU A 405 -5.64 20.16 11.46
CA GLU A 405 -5.12 21.50 11.13
C GLU A 405 -5.32 21.89 9.67
N ALA A 406 -5.43 20.90 8.76
CA ALA A 406 -5.70 21.12 7.34
C ALA A 406 -7.21 21.20 7.02
N GLY A 407 -8.10 20.92 7.96
CA GLY A 407 -9.55 20.83 7.71
C GLY A 407 -9.97 19.62 6.87
N GLU A 408 -9.12 18.60 6.80
CA GLU A 408 -9.36 17.37 6.03
C GLU A 408 -9.98 16.25 6.88
N ALA A 409 -9.87 16.33 8.21
CA ALA A 409 -10.48 15.35 9.12
C ALA A 409 -12.01 15.38 9.04
N GLY A 410 -12.63 14.23 8.72
CA GLY A 410 -14.07 14.02 8.73
C GLY A 410 -14.65 13.67 10.10
N ARG A 411 -13.80 13.47 11.10
CA ARG A 411 -14.19 13.19 12.50
C ARG A 411 -13.28 13.91 13.47
N ASP A 412 -13.87 14.44 14.55
CA ASP A 412 -13.10 14.94 15.69
C ASP A 412 -12.63 13.77 16.58
N ILE A 413 -11.31 13.63 16.71
CA ILE A 413 -10.67 12.63 17.55
C ILE A 413 -9.33 13.15 18.06
N ALA A 414 -9.03 12.93 19.35
CA ALA A 414 -7.76 13.36 19.92
C ALA A 414 -6.58 12.53 19.34
N PRO A 415 -5.52 13.17 18.81
CA PRO A 415 -4.31 12.48 18.36
C PRO A 415 -3.73 11.52 19.40
N GLU A 416 -3.77 11.89 20.67
CA GLU A 416 -3.23 11.12 21.79
C GLU A 416 -4.03 9.82 22.02
N LEU A 417 -5.35 9.88 21.84
CA LEU A 417 -6.22 8.71 21.92
C LEU A 417 -5.94 7.72 20.78
N VAL A 418 -5.70 8.23 19.56
CA VAL A 418 -5.29 7.40 18.42
C VAL A 418 -3.95 6.73 18.68
N SER A 419 -2.97 7.48 19.22
CA SER A 419 -1.68 6.92 19.64
C SER A 419 -1.84 5.80 20.66
N GLU A 420 -2.62 6.03 21.72
CA GLU A 420 -2.86 5.05 22.78
C GLU A 420 -3.52 3.77 22.24
N ARG A 421 -4.58 3.91 21.42
CA ARG A 421 -5.28 2.77 20.83
C ARG A 421 -4.39 1.95 19.91
N THR A 422 -3.61 2.63 19.06
CA THR A 422 -2.65 1.98 18.16
C THR A 422 -1.59 1.24 18.95
N ARG A 423 -1.05 1.87 20.01
CA ARG A 423 -0.06 1.25 20.90
C ARG A 423 -0.63 0.01 21.56
N ARG A 424 -1.82 0.08 22.15
CA ARG A 424 -2.48 -1.09 22.76
C ARG A 424 -2.67 -2.21 21.75
N TYR A 425 -3.12 -1.89 20.53
CA TYR A 425 -3.27 -2.91 19.50
C TYR A 425 -1.95 -3.63 19.22
N VAL A 426 -0.85 -2.90 19.04
CA VAL A 426 0.44 -3.51 18.70
C VAL A 426 0.96 -4.42 19.81
N TYR A 427 0.73 -4.09 21.08
CA TYR A 427 1.16 -4.91 22.22
C TYR A 427 0.18 -6.03 22.61
N GLU A 428 -1.13 -5.80 22.49
CA GLU A 428 -2.18 -6.71 23.00
C GLU A 428 -2.89 -7.49 21.87
N GLY A 429 -2.68 -7.11 20.61
CA GLY A 429 -3.31 -7.70 19.43
C GLY A 429 -4.81 -7.41 19.32
N ARG A 430 -5.34 -6.42 20.06
CA ARG A 430 -6.77 -6.11 20.10
C ARG A 430 -7.02 -4.60 20.04
N LEU A 431 -7.88 -4.20 19.11
CA LEU A 431 -8.52 -2.88 19.17
C LEU A 431 -9.67 -3.01 20.17
N LEU A 432 -9.58 -2.30 21.30
CA LEU A 432 -10.71 -2.23 22.23
C LEU A 432 -11.87 -1.48 21.58
N PRO A 433 -13.13 -1.90 21.82
CA PRO A 433 -14.28 -1.24 21.25
C PRO A 433 -14.29 0.25 21.62
N ALA A 434 -14.67 1.10 20.66
CA ALA A 434 -14.59 2.56 20.79
C ALA A 434 -15.44 3.12 21.96
N ARG A 435 -16.45 2.36 22.41
CA ARG A 435 -17.30 2.67 23.56
C ARG A 435 -17.44 1.44 24.48
N PRO A 436 -17.25 1.57 25.81
CA PRO A 436 -17.63 0.52 26.74
C PRO A 436 -19.15 0.30 26.65
N SER A 437 -19.61 -0.96 26.76
CA SER A 437 -21.04 -1.25 26.69
C SER A 437 -21.75 -0.56 27.86
N VAL A 438 -22.58 0.43 27.57
CA VAL A 438 -23.64 0.79 28.52
C VAL A 438 -24.59 -0.40 28.49
N ARG A 439 -24.51 -1.26 29.52
CA ARG A 439 -25.54 -2.27 29.77
C ARG A 439 -26.82 -1.54 30.16
N SER A 440 -27.53 -1.01 29.16
CA SER A 440 -28.94 -0.72 29.30
C SER A 440 -29.65 -2.07 29.41
N GLU A 441 -30.43 -2.28 30.46
CA GLU A 441 -31.15 -3.55 30.69
C GLU A 441 -32.24 -3.82 29.64
N HIS A 442 -32.52 -2.88 28.73
CA HIS A 442 -33.52 -3.02 27.67
C HIS A 442 -33.08 -2.34 26.34
N LYS A 443 -32.19 -2.96 25.56
CA LYS A 443 -32.05 -2.61 24.14
C LYS A 443 -33.11 -3.36 23.33
N THR A 444 -33.76 -2.67 22.40
CA THR A 444 -34.58 -3.32 21.37
C THR A 444 -33.69 -4.11 20.40
N PHE A 445 -34.28 -5.06 19.68
CA PHE A 445 -33.55 -5.82 18.65
C PHE A 445 -32.84 -4.93 17.61
N ARG A 446 -33.50 -3.83 17.21
CA ARG A 446 -32.93 -2.86 16.25
C ARG A 446 -31.69 -2.16 16.81
N GLU A 447 -31.78 -1.68 18.04
CA GLU A 447 -30.65 -1.05 18.73
C GLU A 447 -29.52 -2.03 18.96
N GLU A 448 -29.82 -3.30 19.24
CA GLU A 448 -28.81 -4.35 19.39
C GLU A 448 -28.07 -4.65 18.08
N ALA A 449 -28.77 -4.67 16.94
CA ALA A 449 -28.17 -4.88 15.63
C ALA A 449 -27.18 -3.75 15.25
N ILE A 450 -27.57 -2.49 15.48
CA ILE A 450 -26.69 -1.32 15.27
C ILE A 450 -25.51 -1.34 16.24
N ASP A 451 -25.77 -1.54 17.53
CA ASP A 451 -24.75 -1.54 18.58
C ASP A 451 -23.69 -2.63 18.36
N LEU A 452 -24.08 -3.80 17.86
CA LEU A 452 -23.16 -4.87 17.51
C LEU A 452 -22.16 -4.41 16.44
N ARG A 453 -22.61 -3.69 15.42
CA ARG A 453 -21.75 -3.20 14.33
C ARG A 453 -20.88 -2.02 14.76
N GLU A 454 -21.43 -1.06 15.50
CA GLU A 454 -20.67 0.07 16.04
C GLU A 454 -19.53 -0.37 16.96
N ARG A 455 -19.75 -1.43 17.76
CA ARG A 455 -18.72 -1.97 18.66
C ARG A 455 -17.57 -2.64 17.91
N ASN A 456 -17.86 -3.26 16.76
CA ASN A 456 -16.89 -4.07 16.02
C ASN A 456 -16.34 -3.37 14.77
N GLY A 457 -16.90 -2.22 14.36
CA GLY A 457 -16.60 -1.57 13.08
C GLY A 457 -16.93 -2.49 11.93
N GLY A 458 -18.21 -2.88 11.82
CA GLY A 458 -18.66 -3.95 10.93
C GLY A 458 -18.47 -5.36 11.51
N VAL A 459 -18.66 -6.37 10.66
CA VAL A 459 -18.60 -7.80 11.07
C VAL A 459 -17.47 -8.58 10.40
N LEU A 460 -16.79 -7.98 9.40
CA LEU A 460 -15.64 -8.57 8.72
C LEU A 460 -14.31 -7.95 9.14
N GLU A 461 -13.24 -8.73 9.01
CA GLU A 461 -11.84 -8.29 9.09
C GLU A 461 -10.96 -9.01 8.06
N VAL A 462 -9.83 -8.41 7.71
CA VAL A 462 -8.73 -9.10 7.05
C VAL A 462 -7.75 -9.58 8.14
N ARG A 463 -7.45 -10.87 8.14
CA ARG A 463 -6.57 -11.53 9.11
C ARG A 463 -5.21 -11.81 8.48
N SER A 464 -4.16 -11.63 9.28
CA SER A 464 -2.85 -12.19 8.96
C SER A 464 -2.82 -13.66 9.36
N LYS A 465 -2.50 -14.55 8.41
CA LYS A 465 -2.28 -15.98 8.66
C LYS A 465 -0.90 -16.22 9.30
N ILE A 466 0.07 -15.35 9.01
CA ILE A 466 1.44 -15.40 9.54
C ILE A 466 1.84 -13.98 10.00
N PRO A 467 1.67 -13.63 11.29
CA PRO A 467 2.05 -12.31 11.77
C PRO A 467 3.57 -12.15 11.81
N ILE A 468 4.06 -10.96 11.45
CA ILE A 468 5.50 -10.66 11.44
C ILE A 468 5.94 -10.33 12.87
N ARG A 469 6.71 -11.23 13.49
CA ARG A 469 7.12 -11.11 14.91
C ARG A 469 8.61 -10.99 15.11
N ASP A 470 9.40 -11.27 14.09
CA ASP A 470 10.86 -11.23 14.13
C ASP A 470 11.45 -10.95 12.75
N HIS A 471 12.76 -10.72 12.71
CA HIS A 471 13.49 -10.43 11.48
C HIS A 471 13.52 -11.62 10.50
N HIS A 472 13.41 -12.86 10.98
CA HIS A 472 13.40 -14.05 10.12
C HIS A 472 12.13 -14.07 9.27
N ILE A 473 10.96 -13.95 9.89
CA ILE A 473 9.66 -13.91 9.21
C ILE A 473 9.58 -12.68 8.29
N LEU A 474 10.04 -11.52 8.77
CA LEU A 474 10.08 -10.29 7.98
C LEU A 474 10.90 -10.47 6.69
N ASN A 475 12.14 -10.99 6.81
CA ASN A 475 13.02 -11.21 5.67
C ASN A 475 12.48 -12.29 4.73
N MET A 476 11.81 -13.31 5.27
CA MET A 476 11.20 -14.39 4.48
C MET A 476 10.00 -13.92 3.65
N LEU A 477 9.14 -13.06 4.22
CA LEU A 477 7.83 -12.77 3.64
C LEU A 477 7.73 -11.41 2.94
N TYR A 478 8.51 -10.42 3.36
CA TYR A 478 8.33 -9.01 2.97
C TYR A 478 9.57 -8.35 2.36
N VAL A 479 10.78 -8.63 2.87
CA VAL A 479 12.01 -8.00 2.36
C VAL A 479 12.64 -8.83 1.23
N PRO A 480 13.04 -8.21 0.10
CA PRO A 480 13.82 -8.88 -0.94
C PRO A 480 15.17 -9.43 -0.43
N PRO A 481 15.72 -10.51 -1.02
CA PRO A 481 15.24 -11.17 -2.23
C PRO A 481 14.09 -12.16 -2.01
N ALA A 482 13.94 -12.71 -0.80
CA ALA A 482 13.01 -13.82 -0.57
C ALA A 482 11.53 -13.46 -0.83
N ALA A 483 11.15 -12.21 -0.53
CA ALA A 483 9.79 -11.72 -0.79
C ALA A 483 9.41 -11.66 -2.28
N LEU A 484 10.39 -11.60 -3.20
CA LEU A 484 10.15 -11.59 -4.65
C LEU A 484 9.98 -13.00 -5.24
N SER A 485 10.43 -14.04 -4.53
CA SER A 485 10.37 -15.42 -5.04
C SER A 485 8.96 -15.88 -5.44
N PRO A 486 7.90 -15.65 -4.63
CA PRO A 486 6.53 -16.01 -5.02
C PRO A 486 6.05 -15.30 -6.30
N ALA A 487 6.43 -14.03 -6.49
CA ALA A 487 6.09 -13.26 -7.68
C ALA A 487 6.79 -13.84 -8.93
N HIS A 488 8.05 -14.25 -8.80
CA HIS A 488 8.77 -14.95 -9.88
C HIS A 488 8.13 -16.31 -10.22
N VAL A 489 7.72 -17.09 -9.22
CA VAL A 489 7.04 -18.37 -9.44
C VAL A 489 5.75 -18.19 -10.24
N ILE A 490 4.91 -17.20 -9.90
CA ILE A 490 3.67 -16.93 -10.64
C ILE A 490 3.96 -16.36 -12.03
N ARG A 491 5.01 -15.56 -12.17
CA ARG A 491 5.43 -15.05 -13.49
C ARG A 491 5.85 -16.18 -14.43
N GLU A 492 6.51 -17.21 -13.91
CA GLU A 492 6.94 -18.39 -14.68
C GLU A 492 5.78 -19.38 -14.93
N ASP A 493 4.92 -19.59 -13.95
CA ASP A 493 3.74 -20.44 -14.03
C ASP A 493 2.53 -19.76 -13.35
N PRO A 494 1.68 -19.05 -14.13
CA PRO A 494 0.52 -18.35 -13.60
C PRO A 494 -0.46 -19.24 -12.84
N SER A 495 -0.50 -20.55 -13.13
CA SER A 495 -1.41 -21.49 -12.45
C SER A 495 -1.10 -21.66 -10.95
N LYS A 496 0.10 -21.26 -10.52
CA LYS A 496 0.53 -21.35 -9.12
C LYS A 496 -0.11 -20.33 -8.20
N VAL A 497 -0.77 -19.30 -8.75
CA VAL A 497 -1.43 -18.26 -7.96
C VAL A 497 -2.42 -18.85 -6.94
N ASP A 498 -3.22 -19.86 -7.32
CA ASP A 498 -4.23 -20.45 -6.44
C ASP A 498 -3.63 -21.31 -5.32
N GLU A 499 -2.43 -21.85 -5.53
CA GLU A 499 -1.72 -22.66 -4.55
C GLU A 499 -1.04 -21.81 -3.48
N ILE A 500 -0.53 -20.62 -3.85
CA ILE A 500 0.37 -19.82 -3.01
C ILE A 500 -0.20 -18.47 -2.56
N THR A 501 -1.43 -18.14 -2.94
CA THR A 501 -2.13 -16.91 -2.53
C THR A 501 -3.53 -17.22 -1.99
N ALA A 502 -4.19 -16.22 -1.41
CA ALA A 502 -5.56 -16.32 -0.93
C ALA A 502 -6.58 -16.52 -2.06
N LYS A 503 -6.23 -16.17 -3.32
CA LYS A 503 -7.10 -16.26 -4.50
C LYS A 503 -7.84 -17.59 -4.60
N GLY A 504 -7.13 -18.70 -4.37
CA GLY A 504 -7.67 -20.06 -4.51
C GLY A 504 -8.82 -20.43 -3.57
N ASN A 505 -9.18 -19.59 -2.59
CA ASN A 505 -10.35 -19.78 -1.72
C ASN A 505 -11.15 -18.49 -1.50
N LEU A 506 -10.92 -17.45 -2.29
CA LEU A 506 -11.46 -16.11 -2.07
C LEU A 506 -12.45 -15.71 -3.16
N VAL A 507 -13.66 -15.34 -2.76
CA VAL A 507 -14.74 -14.91 -3.65
C VAL A 507 -15.00 -13.41 -3.52
N ALA A 508 -15.20 -12.71 -4.63
CA ALA A 508 -15.73 -11.35 -4.61
C ALA A 508 -17.25 -11.39 -4.51
N ILE A 509 -17.83 -10.68 -3.54
CA ILE A 509 -19.28 -10.44 -3.49
C ILE A 509 -19.54 -9.06 -4.09
N VAL A 510 -19.93 -9.02 -5.36
CA VAL A 510 -20.07 -7.79 -6.16
C VAL A 510 -21.50 -7.30 -6.17
N THR A 511 -21.70 -6.03 -5.85
CA THR A 511 -23.02 -5.37 -5.91
C THR A 511 -22.88 -3.90 -6.30
N ASP A 512 -23.90 -3.32 -6.93
CA ASP A 512 -24.06 -1.86 -7.08
C ASP A 512 -25.07 -1.27 -6.06
N GLY A 513 -25.68 -2.12 -5.23
CA GLY A 513 -26.67 -1.74 -4.22
C GLY A 513 -28.03 -1.30 -4.77
N SER A 514 -28.34 -1.63 -6.02
CA SER A 514 -29.62 -1.22 -6.66
C SER A 514 -30.85 -2.06 -6.27
N ALA A 515 -30.68 -3.23 -5.62
CA ALA A 515 -31.79 -4.12 -5.28
C ALA A 515 -31.64 -4.81 -3.91
N VAL A 516 -31.26 -4.07 -2.86
CA VAL A 516 -30.89 -4.65 -1.56
C VAL A 516 -32.11 -5.03 -0.72
N LEU A 517 -32.24 -6.30 -0.31
CA LEU A 517 -33.21 -6.79 0.69
C LEU A 517 -34.68 -6.37 0.48
N GLY A 518 -35.11 -6.10 -0.75
CA GLY A 518 -36.44 -5.56 -1.04
C GLY A 518 -36.65 -4.10 -0.58
N LEU A 519 -35.61 -3.42 -0.10
CA LEU A 519 -35.58 -1.98 0.20
C LEU A 519 -35.45 -1.13 -1.08
N GLY A 520 -35.11 -1.75 -2.21
CA GLY A 520 -34.88 -1.09 -3.48
C GLY A 520 -33.44 -0.57 -3.62
N ASP A 521 -33.28 0.51 -4.37
CA ASP A 521 -31.99 1.14 -4.57
C ASP A 521 -31.64 2.03 -3.37
N ILE A 522 -30.77 1.51 -2.51
CA ILE A 522 -30.25 2.23 -1.34
C ILE A 522 -28.82 2.71 -1.53
N GLY A 523 -28.21 2.38 -2.68
CA GLY A 523 -26.83 2.71 -3.03
C GLY A 523 -25.78 1.73 -2.49
N PRO A 524 -24.56 1.78 -3.03
CA PRO A 524 -23.52 0.79 -2.77
C PRO A 524 -23.00 0.80 -1.33
N GLN A 525 -22.86 1.98 -0.69
CA GLN A 525 -22.41 2.01 0.71
C GLN A 525 -23.41 1.37 1.67
N ALA A 526 -24.71 1.54 1.40
CA ALA A 526 -25.77 0.98 2.23
C ALA A 526 -26.00 -0.53 1.99
N ALA A 527 -25.53 -1.07 0.86
CA ALA A 527 -25.51 -2.50 0.57
C ALA A 527 -24.42 -3.26 1.36
N LEU A 528 -23.32 -2.58 1.69
CA LEU A 528 -22.13 -3.17 2.31
C LEU A 528 -22.41 -3.99 3.59
N PRO A 529 -23.29 -3.60 4.54
CA PRO A 529 -23.63 -4.44 5.69
C PRO A 529 -24.16 -5.83 5.33
N VAL A 530 -24.97 -5.93 4.26
CA VAL A 530 -25.54 -7.20 3.77
C VAL A 530 -24.45 -8.07 3.19
N MET A 531 -23.59 -7.47 2.35
CA MET A 531 -22.46 -8.17 1.72
C MET A 531 -21.48 -8.70 2.77
N GLU A 532 -21.21 -7.93 3.84
CA GLU A 532 -20.44 -8.43 4.98
C GLU A 532 -21.10 -9.66 5.63
N GLY A 533 -22.42 -9.61 5.84
CA GLY A 533 -23.16 -10.74 6.40
C GLY A 533 -23.11 -11.98 5.51
N LYS A 534 -23.26 -11.83 4.19
CA LYS A 534 -23.12 -12.93 3.21
C LYS A 534 -21.71 -13.53 3.22
N ALA A 535 -20.68 -12.70 3.31
CA ALA A 535 -19.30 -13.18 3.45
C ALA A 535 -19.09 -13.97 4.75
N VAL A 536 -19.64 -13.51 5.88
CA VAL A 536 -19.61 -14.28 7.14
C VAL A 536 -20.31 -15.63 6.99
N LEU A 537 -21.42 -15.70 6.25
CA LEU A 537 -22.15 -16.95 6.00
C LEU A 537 -21.33 -17.94 5.17
N LEU A 538 -20.75 -17.49 4.05
CA LEU A 538 -19.89 -18.32 3.20
C LEU A 538 -18.72 -18.89 3.99
N GLN A 539 -18.07 -18.06 4.81
CA GLN A 539 -16.97 -18.52 5.66
C GLN A 539 -17.46 -19.53 6.70
N THR A 540 -18.52 -19.20 7.43
CA THR A 540 -18.96 -20.00 8.59
C THR A 540 -19.53 -21.34 8.17
N LEU A 541 -20.27 -21.40 7.06
CA LEU A 541 -21.00 -22.59 6.63
C LEU A 541 -20.25 -23.46 5.61
N ALA A 542 -19.37 -22.86 4.80
CA ALA A 542 -18.68 -23.55 3.71
C ALA A 542 -17.15 -23.45 3.77
N GLY A 543 -16.58 -22.65 4.68
CA GLY A 543 -15.13 -22.39 4.71
C GLY A 543 -14.61 -21.57 3.52
N VAL A 544 -15.52 -21.00 2.72
CA VAL A 544 -15.19 -20.14 1.58
C VAL A 544 -15.00 -18.72 2.10
N GLU A 545 -13.83 -18.14 1.85
CA GLU A 545 -13.59 -16.75 2.20
C GLU A 545 -14.20 -15.84 1.13
N ALA A 546 -14.79 -14.72 1.54
CA ALA A 546 -15.38 -13.79 0.60
C ALA A 546 -15.19 -12.35 1.06
N PHE A 547 -14.97 -11.44 0.12
CA PHE A 547 -14.83 -10.02 0.41
C PHE A 547 -15.87 -9.21 -0.36
N PRO A 548 -16.56 -8.26 0.28
CA PRO A 548 -17.56 -7.43 -0.38
C PRO A 548 -16.88 -6.41 -1.32
N ILE A 549 -17.45 -6.26 -2.52
CA ILE A 549 -17.05 -5.27 -3.53
C ILE A 549 -18.33 -4.51 -3.93
N CYS A 550 -18.66 -3.49 -3.15
CA CYS A 550 -19.77 -2.58 -3.45
C CYS A 550 -19.26 -1.48 -4.37
N LEU A 551 -19.74 -1.44 -5.62
CA LEU A 551 -19.27 -0.56 -6.67
C LEU A 551 -20.09 0.73 -6.76
N ALA A 552 -19.42 1.88 -6.75
CA ALA A 552 -19.99 3.17 -7.08
C ALA A 552 -20.12 3.38 -8.61
N ALA A 553 -20.72 2.38 -9.29
CA ALA A 553 -20.92 2.33 -10.73
C ALA A 553 -22.35 1.86 -11.03
N ARG A 554 -22.93 2.30 -12.16
CA ARG A 554 -24.31 1.94 -12.55
C ARG A 554 -24.41 1.40 -13.97
N GLU A 555 -23.46 1.73 -14.83
CA GLU A 555 -23.49 1.27 -16.22
C GLU A 555 -23.02 -0.18 -16.32
N VAL A 556 -23.70 -0.97 -17.16
CA VAL A 556 -23.42 -2.41 -17.29
C VAL A 556 -21.98 -2.66 -17.73
N ASP A 557 -21.52 -1.94 -18.75
CA ASP A 557 -20.16 -2.10 -19.29
C ASP A 557 -19.09 -1.64 -18.31
N GLU A 558 -19.36 -0.58 -17.55
CA GLU A 558 -18.49 -0.09 -16.49
C GLU A 558 -18.33 -1.14 -15.38
N ILE A 559 -19.44 -1.71 -14.88
CA ILE A 559 -19.40 -2.77 -13.86
C ILE A 559 -18.65 -3.99 -14.38
N VAL A 560 -18.93 -4.44 -15.61
CA VAL A 560 -18.24 -5.60 -16.22
C VAL A 560 -16.73 -5.33 -16.31
N GLN A 561 -16.33 -4.15 -16.79
CA GLN A 561 -14.92 -3.77 -16.90
C GLN A 561 -14.23 -3.72 -15.54
N ILE A 562 -14.87 -3.15 -14.51
CA ILE A 562 -14.32 -3.10 -13.16
C ILE A 562 -14.16 -4.51 -12.57
N VAL A 563 -15.17 -5.38 -12.74
CA VAL A 563 -15.08 -6.76 -12.24
C VAL A 563 -13.99 -7.54 -12.95
N GLN A 564 -13.83 -7.37 -14.27
CA GLN A 564 -12.70 -7.94 -15.02
C GLN A 564 -11.36 -7.43 -14.52
N ASN A 565 -11.28 -6.13 -14.22
CA ASN A 565 -10.07 -5.50 -13.72
C ASN A 565 -9.63 -6.07 -12.36
N ILE A 566 -10.56 -6.36 -11.44
CA ILE A 566 -10.23 -6.89 -10.10
C ILE A 566 -10.21 -8.42 -10.03
N ALA A 567 -10.69 -9.11 -11.07
CA ALA A 567 -10.75 -10.57 -11.15
C ALA A 567 -9.44 -11.31 -10.81
N PRO A 568 -8.23 -10.77 -11.09
CA PRO A 568 -6.98 -11.44 -10.70
C PRO A 568 -6.92 -11.81 -9.21
N ASN A 569 -7.55 -11.05 -8.31
CA ASN A 569 -7.49 -11.32 -6.86
C ASN A 569 -8.43 -12.44 -6.38
N PHE A 570 -9.38 -12.89 -7.20
CA PHE A 570 -10.47 -13.76 -6.76
C PHE A 570 -10.48 -15.10 -7.51
N GLY A 571 -10.86 -16.16 -6.81
CA GLY A 571 -11.11 -17.49 -7.38
C GLY A 571 -12.55 -17.66 -7.90
N GLY A 572 -13.43 -16.68 -7.65
CA GLY A 572 -14.80 -16.64 -8.18
C GLY A 572 -15.50 -15.32 -7.90
N ILE A 573 -16.55 -15.04 -8.65
CA ILE A 573 -17.40 -13.85 -8.53
C ILE A 573 -18.81 -14.27 -8.13
N ASN A 574 -19.34 -13.67 -7.07
CA ASN A 574 -20.73 -13.75 -6.66
C ASN A 574 -21.40 -12.39 -6.90
N LEU A 575 -22.35 -12.32 -7.82
CA LEU A 575 -23.16 -11.12 -8.10
C LEU A 575 -24.35 -11.07 -7.15
N GLU A 576 -24.58 -9.90 -6.56
CA GLU A 576 -25.55 -9.73 -5.48
C GLU A 576 -26.30 -8.41 -5.55
N ASP A 577 -27.59 -8.41 -5.23
CA ASP A 577 -28.42 -7.21 -5.04
C ASP A 577 -28.30 -6.17 -6.20
N ILE A 578 -28.20 -6.65 -7.45
CA ILE A 578 -28.20 -5.83 -8.68
C ILE A 578 -29.58 -5.92 -9.37
N SER A 579 -30.17 -4.78 -9.72
CA SER A 579 -31.51 -4.68 -10.29
C SER A 579 -31.63 -5.33 -11.68
N ALA A 580 -32.74 -6.03 -11.91
CA ALA A 580 -33.14 -6.45 -13.26
C ALA A 580 -33.51 -5.26 -14.17
N PRO A 581 -33.29 -5.34 -15.49
CA PRO A 581 -32.70 -6.47 -16.23
C PRO A 581 -31.15 -6.45 -16.29
N ARG A 582 -30.49 -5.41 -15.78
CA ARG A 582 -29.03 -5.20 -15.90
C ARG A 582 -28.21 -6.37 -15.37
N CYS A 583 -28.64 -6.94 -14.24
CA CYS A 583 -27.98 -8.07 -13.60
C CYS A 583 -27.76 -9.27 -14.55
N PHE A 584 -28.75 -9.59 -15.41
CA PHE A 584 -28.65 -10.69 -16.37
C PHE A 584 -27.62 -10.42 -17.48
N GLU A 585 -27.52 -9.16 -17.91
CA GLU A 585 -26.54 -8.77 -18.92
C GLU A 585 -25.12 -8.79 -18.35
N ILE A 586 -24.94 -8.28 -17.13
CA ILE A 586 -23.66 -8.32 -16.39
C ILE A 586 -23.22 -9.77 -16.21
N GLU A 587 -24.10 -10.64 -15.68
CA GLU A 587 -23.82 -12.07 -15.48
C GLU A 587 -23.38 -12.76 -16.79
N ARG A 588 -24.12 -12.54 -17.88
CA ARG A 588 -23.80 -13.12 -19.19
C ARG A 588 -22.43 -12.65 -19.67
N LYS A 589 -22.17 -11.33 -19.67
CA LYS A 589 -20.89 -10.77 -20.13
C LYS A 589 -19.71 -11.28 -19.29
N LEU A 590 -19.87 -11.37 -17.97
CA LEU A 590 -18.82 -11.90 -17.10
C LEU A 590 -18.56 -13.39 -17.33
N ARG A 591 -19.60 -14.22 -17.49
CA ARG A 591 -19.45 -15.64 -17.84
C ARG A 591 -18.77 -15.88 -19.19
N GLU A 592 -18.97 -14.98 -20.15
CA GLU A 592 -18.34 -15.07 -21.47
C GLU A 592 -16.87 -14.64 -21.47
N THR A 593 -16.45 -13.83 -20.49
CA THR A 593 -15.14 -13.15 -20.50
C THR A 593 -14.19 -13.60 -19.40
N LEU A 594 -14.69 -14.12 -18.28
CA LEU A 594 -13.88 -14.59 -17.17
C LEU A 594 -13.68 -16.10 -17.20
N ASP A 595 -12.45 -16.53 -16.96
CA ASP A 595 -12.10 -17.95 -16.77
C ASP A 595 -12.21 -18.36 -15.29
N MET A 596 -13.36 -18.08 -14.68
CA MET A 596 -13.66 -18.47 -13.29
C MET A 596 -15.18 -18.58 -13.05
N PRO A 597 -15.63 -19.22 -11.97
CA PRO A 597 -17.04 -19.29 -11.63
C PRO A 597 -17.66 -17.90 -11.41
N VAL A 598 -18.75 -17.64 -12.13
CA VAL A 598 -19.63 -16.47 -11.91
C VAL A 598 -21.00 -16.98 -11.50
N PHE A 599 -21.34 -16.74 -10.24
CA PHE A 599 -22.62 -17.06 -9.62
C PHE A 599 -23.41 -15.77 -9.37
N HIS A 600 -24.73 -15.87 -9.39
CA HIS A 600 -25.66 -14.77 -9.13
C HIS A 600 -26.81 -15.32 -8.31
N ASP A 601 -27.07 -14.70 -7.15
CA ASP A 601 -28.15 -15.07 -6.22
C ASP A 601 -29.53 -14.58 -6.68
#